data_AF-A0A1J3JCS0-F1
#
_entry.id   AF-A0A1J3JCS0-F1
#
_cell.length_a   1.000
_cell.length_b   1.000
_cell.length_c   1.000
_cell.angle_alpha   90.00
_cell.angle_beta   90.00
_cell.angle_gamma   90.00
#
_symmetry.space_group_name_H-M   'P 1'
#
loop_
_entity.id
_entity.type
_entity.pdbx_description
1 polymer ?
#
loop_
_entity_poly.entity_id
_entity_poly.type
_entity_poly.pdbx_seq_one_letter_code
_entity_poly.pdbx_strand_id
1 'polypeptide(L)' 'ADWWSVGILLYEMLTGKPPFMGSKGKIEQKIVKDKIKLPKFLTSEAHALLKGLLQKEPERRLGSGPCGADEIKQHKWFKG' A
#
# COMPACT_ATOMS: atom_id res chain seq x y z
N ALA A 1 2.21 9.60 8.81
CA ALA A 1 2.39 9.48 7.34
C ALA A 1 3.08 8.16 6.97
N ASP A 2 2.92 7.11 7.79
CA ASP A 2 3.88 6.00 7.86
C ASP A 2 3.36 4.74 7.17
N TRP A 3 2.05 4.50 7.19
CA TRP A 3 1.42 3.34 6.58
C TRP A 3 1.51 3.30 5.05
N TRP A 4 1.62 4.46 4.41
CA TRP A 4 1.87 4.53 2.97
C TRP A 4 3.23 3.92 2.64
N SER A 5 4.28 4.34 3.33
CA SER A 5 5.64 3.84 3.12
C SER A 5 5.74 2.34 3.39
N VAL A 6 5.04 1.84 4.43
CA VAL A 6 4.90 0.40 4.69
C VAL A 6 4.24 -0.32 3.50
N GLY A 7 3.16 0.24 2.96
CA GLY A 7 2.50 -0.32 1.77
C GLY A 7 3.41 -0.35 0.53
N ILE A 8 4.25 0.67 0.32
CA ILE A 8 5.20 0.73 -0.80
C ILE A 8 6.26 -0.36 -0.65
N LEU A 9 6.85 -0.49 0.54
CA LEU A 9 7.83 -1.54 0.84
C LEU A 9 7.22 -2.94 0.71
N LEU A 10 6.00 -3.14 1.21
CA LEU A 10 5.31 -4.42 1.08
C LEU A 10 5.04 -4.76 -0.39
N TYR A 11 4.61 -3.79 -1.20
CA TYR A 11 4.46 -4.01 -2.65
C TYR A 11 5.78 -4.45 -3.27
N GLU A 12 6.88 -3.78 -2.93
CA GLU A 12 8.20 -4.11 -3.46
C GLU A 12 8.67 -5.50 -3.04
N MET A 13 8.51 -5.88 -1.77
CA MET A 13 8.84 -7.24 -1.29
C MET A 13 8.01 -8.31 -2.00
N LEU A 14 6.74 -8.06 -2.28
CA LEU A 14 5.85 -9.03 -2.93
C LEU A 14 6.02 -9.12 -4.45
N THR A 15 6.56 -8.08 -5.09
CA THR A 15 6.62 -7.98 -6.56
C THR A 15 8.04 -7.88 -7.13
N GLY A 16 9.04 -7.71 -6.25
CA GLY A 16 10.45 -7.51 -6.59
C GLY A 16 10.77 -6.13 -7.18
N LYS A 17 9.79 -5.21 -7.23
CA LYS A 17 9.97 -3.87 -7.81
C LYS A 17 9.06 -2.83 -7.15
N PRO A 18 9.46 -1.56 -7.08
CA PRO A 18 8.61 -0.53 -6.53
C PRO A 18 7.41 -0.25 -7.46
N PRO A 19 6.26 0.19 -6.90
CA PRO A 19 5.05 0.47 -7.67
C PRO A 19 5.20 1.71 -8.58
N PHE A 20 6.14 2.61 -8.25
CA PHE A 20 6.45 3.80 -9.03
C PHE A 20 7.96 3.87 -9.33
N MET A 21 8.31 4.06 -10.59
CA MET A 21 9.70 4.19 -11.07
C MET A 21 9.87 5.44 -11.92
N GLY A 22 11.05 6.05 -11.88
CA GLY A 22 11.44 7.22 -12.68
C GLY A 22 12.43 8.11 -11.95
N SER A 23 12.71 9.29 -12.52
CA SER A 23 13.40 10.35 -11.80
C SER A 23 12.52 10.89 -10.67
N LYS A 24 13.12 11.50 -9.64
CA LYS A 24 12.41 12.01 -8.44
C LYS A 24 11.14 12.80 -8.79
N GLY A 25 11.24 13.80 -9.67
CA GLY A 25 10.09 14.61 -10.08
C GLY A 25 9.00 13.82 -10.84
N LYS A 26 9.37 12.77 -11.58
CA LYS A 26 8.40 11.87 -12.22
C LYS A 26 7.72 10.96 -11.21
N ILE A 27 8.45 10.48 -10.20
CA ILE A 27 7.89 9.63 -9.13
C ILE A 27 6.84 10.40 -8.33
N GLU A 28 7.15 11.64 -7.91
CA GLU A 28 6.21 12.49 -7.18
C GLU A 28 4.90 12.69 -7.97
N GLN A 29 4.99 12.97 -9.28
CA GLN A 29 3.81 13.10 -10.13
C GLN A 29 3.02 11.78 -10.24
N LYS A 30 3.70 10.64 -10.37
CA LYS A 30 3.04 9.33 -10.45
C LYS A 30 2.33 8.96 -9.15
N ILE A 31 2.94 9.25 -8.00
CA ILE A 31 2.32 9.03 -6.67
C ILE A 31 0.97 9.76 -6.59
N VAL A 32 0.93 11.02 -7.04
CA VAL A 32 -0.28 11.83 -6.99
C VAL A 32 -1.30 11.42 -8.06
N LYS A 33 -0.88 11.15 -9.29
CA LYS A 33 -1.79 10.97 -10.44
C LYS A 33 -2.16 9.52 -10.71
N ASP A 34 -1.19 8.61 -10.67
CA ASP A 34 -1.38 7.25 -11.17
C ASP A 34 -2.13 6.39 -10.17
N LYS A 35 -2.94 5.46 -10.68
CA LYS A 35 -3.53 4.39 -9.86
C LYS A 35 -2.51 3.25 -9.77
N ILE A 36 -2.28 2.75 -8.55
CA ILE A 36 -1.37 1.63 -8.33
C ILE A 36 -1.93 0.37 -8.98
N LYS A 37 -1.10 -0.28 -9.81
CA LYS A 37 -1.45 -1.54 -10.46
C LYS A 37 -0.93 -2.69 -9.62
N LEU A 38 -1.85 -3.44 -9.04
CA LEU A 38 -1.53 -4.64 -8.26
C LEU A 38 -1.45 -5.86 -9.21
N PRO A 39 -0.35 -6.64 -9.20
CA PRO A 39 -0.21 -7.80 -10.06
C PRO A 39 -1.19 -8.92 -9.73
N LYS A 40 -1.68 -9.63 -10.76
CA LYS A 40 -2.68 -10.70 -10.61
C LYS A 40 -2.20 -11.92 -9.81
N PHE A 41 -0.89 -12.12 -9.69
CA PHE A 41 -0.33 -13.25 -8.93
C PHE A 41 -0.41 -13.04 -7.41
N LEU A 42 -0.72 -11.83 -6.94
CA LEU A 42 -0.90 -11.57 -5.51
C LEU A 42 -2.23 -12.19 -5.03
N THR A 43 -2.22 -12.73 -3.81
CA THR A 43 -3.43 -13.27 -3.18
C THR A 43 -4.48 -12.18 -2.97
N SER A 44 -5.74 -12.57 -2.75
CA SER A 44 -6.83 -11.65 -2.40
C SER A 44 -6.52 -10.83 -1.16
N GLU A 45 -5.88 -11.44 -0.16
CA GLU A 45 -5.54 -10.82 1.11
C GLU A 45 -4.43 -9.78 0.92
N ALA A 46 -3.40 -10.11 0.12
CA ALA A 46 -2.34 -9.17 -0.21
C ALA A 46 -2.89 -7.97 -1.01
N HIS A 47 -3.79 -8.23 -1.96
CA HIS A 47 -4.50 -7.17 -2.69
C HIS A 47 -5.29 -6.25 -1.76
N ALA A 48 -6.05 -6.81 -0.82
CA ALA A 48 -6.84 -6.04 0.13
C ALA A 48 -5.96 -5.18 1.05
N LEU A 49 -4.89 -5.77 1.59
CA LEU A 49 -3.95 -5.06 2.46
C LEU A 49 -3.27 -3.90 1.74
N LEU A 50 -2.73 -4.15 0.54
CA LEU A 50 -2.06 -3.13 -0.26
C LEU A 50 -3.00 -2.00 -0.67
N LYS A 51 -4.26 -2.30 -1.04
CA LYS A 51 -5.26 -1.27 -1.34
C LYS A 51 -5.54 -0.37 -0.13
N GLY A 52 -5.61 -0.94 1.06
CA GLY A 52 -5.84 -0.19 2.30
C GLY A 52 -4.66 0.70 2.68
N LEU A 53 -3.44 0.15 2.67
CA LEU A 53 -2.21 0.88 3.02
C LEU A 53 -1.86 1.97 1.98
N LEU A 54 -2.10 1.69 0.71
CA LEU A 54 -1.81 2.59 -0.41
C LEU A 54 -3.02 3.43 -0.82
N GLN A 55 -3.89 3.75 0.14
CA GLN A 55 -4.96 4.71 -0.07
C GLN A 55 -4.38 6.13 -0.17
N LYS A 56 -4.77 6.86 -1.21
CA LYS A 56 -4.29 8.23 -1.48
C LYS A 56 -4.82 9.21 -0.44
N GLU A 57 -6.10 9.10 -0.11
CA GLU A 57 -6.75 9.87 0.94
C GLU A 57 -6.23 9.42 2.32
N PRO A 58 -5.46 10.24 3.05
CA PRO A 58 -4.82 9.81 4.29
C PRO A 58 -5.81 9.36 5.36
N GLU A 59 -6.99 9.99 5.42
CA GLU A 59 -8.05 9.69 6.40
C GLU A 59 -8.72 8.33 6.15
N ARG A 60 -8.73 7.87 4.90
CA ARG A 60 -9.30 6.56 4.51
C ARG A 60 -8.26 5.45 4.47
N ARG A 61 -7.01 5.77 4.79
CA ARG A 61 -5.91 4.81 4.76
C ARG A 61 -6.02 3.86 5.95
N LEU A 62 -5.77 2.59 5.68
CA LEU A 62 -5.75 1.57 6.73
C LEU A 62 -4.72 1.95 7.81
N GLY A 63 -5.15 1.92 9.07
CA GLY A 63 -4.33 2.33 10.20
C GLY A 63 -4.28 3.83 10.49
N SER A 64 -5.04 4.64 9.74
CA SER A 64 -5.31 6.05 10.08
C SER A 64 -6.54 6.23 10.98
N GLY A 65 -7.32 5.17 11.22
CA GLY A 65 -8.50 5.20 12.08
C GLY A 65 -8.14 5.24 13.57
N PRO A 66 -9.15 5.33 14.45
CA PRO A 66 -8.96 5.40 15.91
C PRO A 66 -8.22 4.19 16.50
N CYS A 67 -8.35 3.03 15.85
CA CYS A 67 -7.69 1.80 16.25
C CYS A 67 -6.25 1.67 15.69
N GLY A 68 -5.84 2.58 14.80
CA GLY A 68 -4.47 2.69 14.31
C GLY A 68 -3.88 1.37 13.81
N ALA A 69 -2.69 1.02 14.31
CA ALA A 69 -1.97 -0.19 13.91
C ALA A 69 -2.74 -1.49 14.16
N ASP A 70 -3.69 -1.52 15.10
CA ASP A 70 -4.41 -2.75 15.42
C ASP A 70 -5.38 -3.17 14.30
N GLU A 71 -5.90 -2.21 13.52
CA GLU A 71 -6.66 -2.52 12.30
C GLU A 71 -5.82 -3.31 11.28
N ILE A 72 -4.54 -2.95 11.17
CA ILE A 72 -3.59 -3.59 10.25
C ILE A 72 -3.28 -4.99 10.77
N LYS A 73 -2.97 -5.14 12.06
CA LYS A 73 -2.64 -6.45 12.67
C LYS A 73 -3.80 -7.45 12.57
N GLN A 74 -5.05 -6.96 12.66
CA GLN A 74 -6.24 -7.81 12.54
C GLN A 74 -6.60 -8.17 11.09
N HIS A 75 -5.91 -7.60 10.10
CA HIS A 75 -6.17 -7.87 8.70
C HIS A 75 -5.92 -9.34 8.36
N LYS A 76 -6.76 -9.92 7.49
CA LYS A 76 -6.73 -11.36 7.13
C LYS A 76 -5.37 -11.83 6.62
N TRP A 77 -4.60 -10.93 6.00
CA TRP A 77 -3.23 -11.22 5.54
C TRP A 77 -2.28 -11.67 6.66
N PHE A 78 -2.48 -11.19 7.90
CA PHE A 78 -1.66 -11.55 9.06
C PHE A 78 -2.21 -12.74 9.85
N LYS A 79 -3.35 -13.33 9.46
CA LYS A 79 -3.99 -14.46 10.15
C LYS A 79 -3.53 -15.84 9.63
N GLY A 80 -2.33 -15.89 9.04
CA GLY A 80 -1.72 -17.11 8.51
C GLY A 80 -1.35 -18.11 9.58
#